data_AF-A0A965ARU9-F1
#
_entry.id   AF-A0A965ARU9-F1
#
_cell.length_a   1.000
_cell.length_b   1.000
_cell.length_c   1.000
_cell.angle_alpha   90.00
_cell.angle_beta   90.00
_cell.angle_gamma   90.00
#
_symmetry.space_group_name_H-M   'P 1'
#
loop_
_entity.id
_entity.type
_entity.pdbx_description
1 polymer ?
#
loop_
_entity_poly.entity_id
_entity_poly.type
_entity_poly.pdbx_seq_one_letter_code
_entity_poly.pdbx_strand_id
1 'polypeptide(L)'
;MQNSKKRMIGLTAIAVIALNSAVYYVAHAASTPATVSTTSALKAAKWNPTVKITYSKSSIILQPTGIPNHARDTYYAVPNAGVVVPDSTTARIIKDPTKAQTYKFTIPSTPKYTSTVTTTSLGSIGVMISGAVLYNPFEGDGKTVAMANNFTITDASGITASFVDKCSGHPTPDVGAYHYHGLPNCVTAKVDKASKPSHIIGFALDGFPIYGDRDNNGKQLTAAALDKCNGINNATPEFPKGIYHYVLLSTADARSSIACFHGVVDRTQFQAMPPMGGGPNGGGPNGGGMPDIASAAKKLGITEDQLLAAFAYKMPPDFALAAKNLGLTESALRAALGVTG
;
A
#
# COMPACT_ATOMS: atom_id res chain seq x y z
N MET A 1 49.67 -70.80 -0.28
CA MET A 1 48.22 -70.70 -0.04
C MET A 1 47.96 -70.59 1.46
N GLN A 2 47.82 -69.38 2.02
CA GLN A 2 47.13 -69.13 3.30
C GLN A 2 47.03 -67.63 3.58
N ASN A 3 45.91 -67.27 4.21
CA ASN A 3 45.37 -65.95 4.53
C ASN A 3 46.28 -65.03 5.38
N SER A 4 46.13 -63.71 5.20
CA SER A 4 45.94 -62.80 6.35
C SER A 4 45.24 -61.48 5.97
N LYS A 5 44.00 -61.41 6.44
CA LYS A 5 43.10 -60.29 6.77
C LYS A 5 43.71 -58.86 6.74
N LYS A 6 43.10 -57.97 5.96
CA LYS A 6 42.92 -56.56 6.36
C LYS A 6 41.42 -56.25 6.45
N ARG A 7 40.99 -55.93 7.66
CA ARG A 7 39.66 -55.44 8.00
C ARG A 7 39.47 -54.07 7.36
N MET A 8 38.44 -53.91 6.52
CA MET A 8 37.93 -52.61 6.12
C MET A 8 36.63 -52.39 6.90
N ILE A 9 36.74 -51.67 8.01
CA ILE A 9 35.61 -51.16 8.78
C ILE A 9 35.04 -50.00 7.96
N GLY A 10 33.78 -50.12 7.57
CA GLY A 10 33.08 -49.06 6.85
C GLY A 10 32.83 -47.85 7.73
N LEU A 11 32.59 -46.71 7.09
CA LEU A 11 31.68 -45.67 7.56
C LEU A 11 31.20 -44.89 6.32
N THR A 12 30.18 -45.47 5.70
CA THR A 12 29.11 -44.80 4.97
C THR A 12 28.64 -43.56 5.74
N ALA A 13 29.12 -42.38 5.38
CA ALA A 13 28.69 -41.12 6.03
C ALA A 13 28.71 -39.89 5.10
N ILE A 14 28.66 -40.05 3.77
CA ILE A 14 28.72 -38.90 2.83
C ILE A 14 27.60 -38.91 1.76
N ALA A 15 26.67 -39.87 1.77
CA ALA A 15 25.64 -39.97 0.72
C ALA A 15 24.21 -39.60 1.14
N VAL A 16 23.97 -39.03 2.33
CA VAL A 16 22.60 -38.69 2.81
C VAL A 16 22.36 -37.18 2.95
N ILE A 17 23.39 -36.33 2.79
CA ILE A 17 23.24 -34.88 2.96
C ILE A 17 22.95 -34.15 1.62
N ALA A 18 23.28 -34.74 0.47
CA ALA A 18 23.07 -34.09 -0.84
C ALA A 18 21.67 -34.30 -1.45
N LEU A 19 20.89 -35.27 -0.95
CA LEU A 19 19.53 -35.53 -1.46
C LEU A 19 18.44 -34.75 -0.69
N ASN A 20 18.71 -34.29 0.53
CA ASN A 20 17.76 -33.45 1.26
C ASN A 20 17.78 -31.98 0.81
N SER A 21 18.91 -31.47 0.33
CA SER A 21 18.98 -30.11 -0.22
C SER A 21 18.31 -30.01 -1.59
N ALA A 22 18.31 -31.06 -2.41
CA ALA A 22 17.63 -31.05 -3.71
C ALA A 22 16.10 -31.15 -3.60
N VAL A 23 15.55 -31.77 -2.55
CA VAL A 23 14.10 -31.92 -2.36
C VAL A 23 13.46 -30.65 -1.75
N TYR A 24 14.22 -29.79 -1.08
CA TYR A 24 13.72 -28.49 -0.59
C TYR A 24 13.72 -27.37 -1.63
N TYR A 25 14.42 -27.53 -2.77
CA TYR A 25 14.47 -26.51 -3.84
C TYR A 25 13.56 -26.81 -5.03
N VAL A 26 12.74 -27.86 -4.99
CA VAL A 26 11.76 -28.17 -6.05
C VAL A 26 10.34 -28.16 -5.48
N ALA A 27 9.91 -27.02 -4.92
CA ALA A 27 8.50 -26.72 -4.67
C ALA A 27 8.23 -25.22 -4.44
N HIS A 28 8.86 -24.33 -5.21
CA HIS A 28 8.36 -22.96 -5.41
C HIS A 28 8.42 -22.61 -6.90
N ALA A 29 7.90 -23.50 -7.75
CA ALA A 29 7.26 -23.00 -8.95
C ALA A 29 6.10 -22.14 -8.44
N ALA A 30 6.19 -20.82 -8.62
CA ALA A 30 5.13 -19.89 -8.28
C ALA A 30 3.89 -20.28 -9.09
N SER A 31 3.07 -21.17 -8.53
CA SER A 31 1.75 -21.43 -9.06
C SER A 31 1.00 -20.12 -9.00
N THR A 32 0.39 -19.73 -10.11
CA THR A 32 -0.52 -18.58 -10.13
C THR A 32 -1.52 -18.76 -8.99
N PRO A 33 -1.65 -17.79 -8.06
CA PRO A 33 -2.58 -17.90 -6.95
C PRO A 33 -3.97 -18.28 -7.45
N ALA A 34 -4.62 -19.20 -6.74
CA ALA A 34 -5.96 -19.65 -7.11
C ALA A 34 -6.92 -18.44 -7.10
N THR A 35 -7.85 -18.44 -8.05
CA THR A 35 -8.91 -17.42 -8.11
C THR A 35 -9.95 -17.72 -7.04
N VAL A 36 -10.00 -16.90 -5.99
CA VAL A 36 -10.87 -17.10 -4.82
C VAL A 36 -11.76 -15.87 -4.63
N SER A 37 -13.07 -16.07 -4.44
CA SER A 37 -13.97 -14.95 -4.12
C SER A 37 -13.73 -14.47 -2.68
N THR A 38 -13.64 -13.16 -2.51
CA THR A 38 -13.47 -12.51 -1.20
C THR A 38 -14.80 -12.13 -0.54
N THR A 39 -15.93 -12.32 -1.23
CA THR A 39 -17.27 -11.87 -0.78
C THR A 39 -17.64 -12.35 0.61
N SER A 40 -17.46 -13.63 0.91
CA SER A 40 -17.84 -14.20 2.21
C SER A 40 -16.98 -13.65 3.35
N ALA A 41 -15.67 -13.53 3.13
CA ALA A 41 -14.76 -12.94 4.11
C ALA A 41 -15.07 -11.45 4.32
N LEU A 42 -15.38 -10.72 3.24
CA LEU A 42 -15.75 -9.31 3.33
C LEU A 42 -17.06 -9.11 4.12
N LYS A 43 -18.05 -9.99 3.96
CA LYS A 43 -19.30 -9.98 4.76
C LYS A 43 -19.06 -10.27 6.24
N ALA A 44 -18.09 -11.14 6.55
CA ALA A 44 -17.78 -11.54 7.93
C ALA A 44 -16.85 -10.56 8.66
N ALA A 45 -16.13 -9.72 7.93
CA ALA A 45 -15.19 -8.75 8.49
C ALA A 45 -15.87 -7.74 9.44
N LYS A 46 -15.12 -7.31 10.45
CA LYS A 46 -15.62 -6.46 11.55
C LYS A 46 -15.64 -4.98 11.17
N TRP A 47 -16.38 -4.66 10.11
CA TRP A 47 -16.51 -3.30 9.60
C TRP A 47 -17.08 -2.34 10.64
N ASN A 48 -16.56 -1.12 10.63
CA ASN A 48 -17.24 0.04 11.17
C ASN A 48 -18.64 0.15 10.54
N PRO A 49 -19.72 0.20 11.35
CA PRO A 49 -21.09 0.29 10.83
C PRO A 49 -21.36 1.47 9.89
N THR A 50 -20.52 2.52 9.91
CA THR A 50 -20.65 3.65 8.98
C THR A 50 -20.18 3.35 7.56
N VAL A 51 -19.51 2.22 7.33
CA VAL A 51 -19.09 1.79 5.98
C VAL A 51 -20.29 1.14 5.29
N LYS A 52 -20.86 1.81 4.30
CA LYS A 52 -21.91 1.22 3.46
C LYS A 52 -21.27 0.28 2.43
N ILE A 53 -21.74 -0.96 2.38
CA ILE A 53 -21.23 -1.99 1.48
C ILE A 53 -22.35 -2.54 0.62
N THR A 54 -22.15 -2.55 -0.70
CA THR A 54 -23.10 -3.12 -1.66
C THR A 54 -22.44 -4.24 -2.44
N TYR A 55 -23.09 -5.40 -2.49
CA TYR A 55 -22.57 -6.60 -3.14
C TYR A 55 -23.26 -6.84 -4.48
N SER A 56 -22.46 -7.14 -5.50
CA SER A 56 -22.93 -7.68 -6.78
C SER A 56 -22.29 -9.05 -7.04
N LYS A 57 -22.57 -9.66 -8.19
CA LYS A 57 -21.94 -10.93 -8.58
C LYS A 57 -20.43 -10.78 -8.83
N SER A 58 -20.00 -9.65 -9.41
CA SER A 58 -18.62 -9.43 -9.89
C SER A 58 -17.88 -8.33 -9.15
N SER A 59 -18.57 -7.54 -8.35
CA SER A 59 -17.99 -6.37 -7.68
C SER A 59 -18.61 -6.11 -6.30
N ILE A 60 -17.87 -5.36 -5.48
CA ILE A 60 -18.27 -4.90 -4.17
C ILE A 60 -18.02 -3.40 -4.12
N ILE A 61 -19.03 -2.63 -3.79
CA ILE A 61 -18.93 -1.17 -3.62
C ILE A 61 -18.75 -0.88 -2.13
N LEU A 62 -17.67 -0.19 -1.79
CA LEU A 62 -17.34 0.28 -0.44
C LEU A 62 -17.49 1.80 -0.37
N GLN A 63 -18.28 2.29 0.57
CA GLN A 63 -18.53 3.72 0.79
C GLN A 63 -18.23 4.08 2.25
N PRO A 64 -16.94 4.17 2.63
CA PRO A 64 -16.54 4.64 3.95
C PRO A 64 -16.70 6.16 4.07
N THR A 65 -16.88 6.66 5.29
CA THR A 65 -16.82 8.10 5.58
C THR A 65 -15.40 8.60 5.82
N GLY A 66 -14.41 7.71 5.90
CA GLY A 66 -13.03 8.07 6.26
C GLY A 66 -12.78 8.23 7.76
N ILE A 67 -13.84 8.21 8.59
CA ILE A 67 -13.70 8.38 10.04
C ILE A 67 -13.46 7.00 10.67
N PRO A 68 -12.29 6.77 11.30
CA PRO A 68 -12.04 5.51 11.97
C PRO A 68 -12.90 5.38 13.24
N ASN A 69 -13.37 4.18 13.54
CA ASN A 69 -14.09 3.85 14.78
C ASN A 69 -13.15 3.59 15.98
N HIS A 70 -11.99 4.25 16.03
CA HIS A 70 -11.10 4.27 17.18
C HIS A 70 -10.78 5.72 17.56
N ALA A 71 -10.27 5.92 18.77
CA ALA A 71 -9.81 7.24 19.19
C ALA A 71 -8.63 7.69 18.31
N ARG A 72 -8.64 8.96 17.94
CA ARG A 72 -7.54 9.67 17.31
C ARG A 72 -6.85 10.56 18.34
N ASP A 73 -5.67 11.05 18.01
CA ASP A 73 -5.00 12.01 18.87
C ASP A 73 -5.74 13.37 18.80
N THR A 74 -5.70 14.13 19.89
CA THR A 74 -6.49 15.38 20.00
C THR A 74 -5.91 16.50 19.13
N TYR A 75 -4.60 16.46 18.91
CA TYR A 75 -3.83 17.42 18.15
C TYR A 75 -2.88 16.69 17.21
N TYR A 76 -2.60 17.31 16.06
CA TYR A 76 -1.64 16.83 15.08
C TYR A 76 -0.63 17.92 14.76
N ALA A 77 0.62 17.53 14.56
CA ALA A 77 1.60 18.38 13.89
C ALA A 77 1.33 18.33 12.39
N VAL A 78 1.11 19.46 11.74
CA VAL A 78 0.75 19.54 10.32
C VAL A 78 1.65 20.52 9.59
N PRO A 79 1.91 20.32 8.27
CA PRO A 79 2.77 21.22 7.50
C PRO A 79 2.29 22.66 7.54
N ASN A 80 3.24 23.61 7.66
CA ASN A 80 2.98 25.02 7.38
C ASN A 80 2.51 25.22 5.93
N ALA A 81 1.81 26.33 5.67
CA ALA A 81 1.32 26.61 4.32
C ALA A 81 2.48 26.60 3.30
N GLY A 82 2.29 25.88 2.19
CA GLY A 82 3.30 25.71 1.13
C GLY A 82 4.35 24.62 1.40
N VAL A 83 4.32 23.95 2.55
CA VAL A 83 5.21 22.83 2.87
C VAL A 83 4.54 21.52 2.46
N VAL A 84 5.19 20.75 1.59
CA VAL A 84 4.69 19.45 1.11
C VAL A 84 5.07 18.32 2.06
N VAL A 85 6.32 18.30 2.51
CA VAL A 85 6.86 17.34 3.47
C VAL A 85 7.39 18.12 4.67
N PRO A 86 6.70 18.07 5.82
CA PRO A 86 7.12 18.83 6.99
C PRO A 86 8.20 18.11 7.78
N ASP A 87 8.89 18.90 8.61
CA ASP A 87 9.72 18.47 9.72
C ASP A 87 9.33 19.25 11.00
N SER A 88 10.07 19.05 12.08
CA SER A 88 9.82 19.71 13.37
C SER A 88 9.96 21.23 13.35
N THR A 89 10.59 21.82 12.32
CA THR A 89 10.77 23.27 12.17
C THR A 89 9.77 23.91 11.21
N THR A 90 9.12 23.10 10.38
CA THR A 90 8.21 23.54 9.31
C THR A 90 6.76 23.08 9.52
N ALA A 91 6.43 22.67 10.75
CA ALA A 91 5.09 22.26 11.16
C ALA A 91 4.47 23.20 12.20
N ARG A 92 3.15 23.15 12.32
CA ARG A 92 2.36 23.78 13.39
C ARG A 92 1.41 22.77 14.02
N ILE A 93 1.01 23.01 15.25
CA ILE A 93 0.01 22.19 15.93
C ILE A 93 -1.39 22.69 15.59
N ILE A 94 -2.28 21.79 15.20
CA ILE A 94 -3.71 22.05 15.10
C ILE A 94 -4.51 20.98 15.85
N LYS A 95 -5.71 21.33 16.31
CA LYS A 95 -6.68 20.34 16.80
C LYS A 95 -7.09 19.41 15.65
N ASP A 96 -7.35 18.13 15.94
CA ASP A 96 -7.75 17.12 14.96
C ASP A 96 -8.72 17.68 13.90
N PRO A 97 -8.26 17.88 12.66
CA PRO A 97 -9.08 18.45 11.58
C PRO A 97 -9.96 17.40 10.89
N THR A 98 -9.92 16.14 11.34
CA THR A 98 -10.60 15.02 10.67
C THR A 98 -12.08 15.30 10.46
N LYS A 99 -12.54 15.12 9.22
CA LYS A 99 -13.94 15.31 8.79
C LYS A 99 -14.37 14.14 7.91
N ALA A 100 -15.67 13.87 7.91
CA ALA A 100 -16.25 12.87 7.03
C ALA A 100 -16.02 13.26 5.56
N GLN A 101 -15.61 12.27 4.77
CA GLN A 101 -15.40 12.35 3.34
C GLN A 101 -16.48 11.56 2.60
N THR A 102 -16.61 11.79 1.29
CA THR A 102 -17.57 11.05 0.43
C THR A 102 -16.81 10.07 -0.46
N TYR A 103 -16.37 8.95 0.10
CA TYR A 103 -15.67 7.92 -0.66
C TYR A 103 -16.64 6.94 -1.34
N LYS A 104 -16.24 6.46 -2.52
CA LYS A 104 -16.89 5.36 -3.22
C LYS A 104 -15.86 4.59 -4.03
N PHE A 105 -15.59 3.36 -3.60
CA PHE A 105 -14.65 2.46 -4.27
C PHE A 105 -15.41 1.23 -4.76
N THR A 106 -15.02 0.71 -5.93
CA THR A 106 -15.56 -0.53 -6.47
C THR A 106 -14.43 -1.52 -6.66
N ILE A 107 -14.42 -2.58 -5.86
CA ILE A 107 -13.41 -3.64 -5.91
C ILE A 107 -14.01 -4.91 -6.54
N PRO A 108 -13.22 -5.77 -7.20
CA PRO A 108 -13.71 -7.05 -7.69
C PRO A 108 -14.09 -7.98 -6.53
N SER A 109 -15.20 -8.72 -6.66
CA SER A 109 -15.61 -9.74 -5.68
C SER A 109 -14.71 -10.99 -5.71
N THR A 110 -13.93 -11.12 -6.77
CA THR A 110 -12.99 -12.21 -7.04
C THR A 110 -11.74 -11.58 -7.66
N PRO A 111 -10.76 -11.15 -6.84
CA PRO A 111 -9.56 -10.48 -7.34
C PRO A 111 -8.75 -11.42 -8.23
N LYS A 112 -8.19 -10.87 -9.32
CA LYS A 112 -7.36 -11.60 -10.28
C LYS A 112 -5.90 -11.20 -10.09
N TYR A 113 -5.09 -12.13 -9.62
CA TYR A 113 -3.64 -11.94 -9.51
C TYR A 113 -3.00 -11.80 -10.90
N THR A 114 -2.03 -10.89 -11.01
CA THR A 114 -1.20 -10.65 -12.18
C THR A 114 0.27 -10.59 -11.77
N SER A 115 1.17 -11.08 -12.63
CA SER A 115 2.63 -10.95 -12.42
C SER A 115 3.12 -9.53 -12.68
N THR A 116 2.45 -8.80 -13.59
CA THR A 116 2.65 -7.37 -13.81
C THR A 116 1.92 -6.59 -12.73
N VAL A 117 2.64 -5.73 -12.02
CA VAL A 117 2.09 -4.94 -10.91
C VAL A 117 1.63 -3.56 -11.39
N THR A 118 0.67 -2.98 -10.68
CA THR A 118 0.27 -1.58 -10.84
C THR A 118 0.78 -0.76 -9.66
N THR A 119 1.51 0.32 -9.90
CA THR A 119 1.92 1.24 -8.83
C THR A 119 0.71 1.91 -8.18
N THR A 120 0.76 2.09 -6.88
CA THR A 120 -0.27 2.80 -6.12
C THR A 120 -0.25 4.31 -6.38
N SER A 121 -1.39 4.98 -6.20
CA SER A 121 -1.44 6.45 -6.07
C SER A 121 -0.99 6.91 -4.69
N LEU A 122 -0.74 8.21 -4.52
CA LEU A 122 -0.57 8.85 -3.21
C LEU A 122 -1.89 9.04 -2.43
N GLY A 123 -3.02 8.73 -3.05
CA GLY A 123 -4.34 8.73 -2.42
C GLY A 123 -4.72 7.35 -1.85
N SER A 124 -6.03 7.14 -1.70
CA SER A 124 -6.59 5.91 -1.14
C SER A 124 -6.22 4.67 -1.96
N ILE A 125 -5.68 3.65 -1.32
CA ILE A 125 -5.31 2.36 -1.92
C ILE A 125 -6.07 1.17 -1.33
N GLY A 126 -6.86 1.41 -0.28
CA GLY A 126 -7.71 0.40 0.34
C GLY A 126 -8.62 1.00 1.39
N VAL A 127 -9.63 0.23 1.80
CA VAL A 127 -10.54 0.58 2.88
C VAL A 127 -10.29 -0.35 4.05
N MET A 128 -10.02 0.23 5.22
CA MET A 128 -9.76 -0.51 6.45
C MET A 128 -11.08 -0.79 7.17
N ILE A 129 -11.14 -1.87 7.95
CA ILE A 129 -12.34 -2.23 8.72
C ILE A 129 -12.73 -1.14 9.73
N SER A 130 -11.80 -0.23 10.08
CA SER A 130 -12.09 0.92 10.92
C SER A 130 -12.99 1.96 10.25
N GLY A 131 -13.13 1.95 8.93
CA GLY A 131 -13.83 2.96 8.13
C GLY A 131 -12.95 4.11 7.62
N ALA A 132 -11.67 4.14 8.00
CA ALA A 132 -10.67 4.98 7.35
C ALA A 132 -10.03 4.28 6.14
N VAL A 133 -9.30 5.04 5.34
CA VAL A 133 -8.59 4.53 4.15
C VAL A 133 -7.12 4.28 4.46
N LEU A 134 -6.51 3.38 3.69
CA LEU A 134 -5.08 3.15 3.67
C LEU A 134 -4.47 3.93 2.51
N TYR A 135 -3.35 4.61 2.74
CA TYR A 135 -2.50 5.23 1.72
C TYR A 135 -1.22 4.41 1.54
N ASN A 136 -0.49 4.69 0.46
CA ASN A 136 0.82 4.08 0.24
C ASN A 136 1.85 4.58 1.28
N PRO A 137 3.10 4.07 1.30
CA PRO A 137 4.08 4.44 2.33
C PRO A 137 4.57 5.90 2.30
N PHE A 138 4.27 6.65 1.23
CA PHE A 138 4.97 7.89 0.90
C PHE A 138 4.12 9.14 1.15
N GLU A 139 4.81 10.22 1.49
CA GLU A 139 4.27 11.59 1.59
C GLU A 139 4.08 12.23 0.21
N GLY A 140 3.63 13.49 0.20
CA GLY A 140 3.28 14.22 -1.04
C GLY A 140 4.37 14.43 -2.07
N ASP A 141 5.65 14.20 -1.72
CA ASP A 141 6.75 14.22 -2.67
C ASP A 141 6.96 12.87 -3.40
N GLY A 142 6.21 11.83 -3.03
CA GLY A 142 6.24 10.50 -3.62
C GLY A 142 7.49 9.66 -3.28
N LYS A 143 8.33 10.10 -2.33
CA LYS A 143 9.57 9.41 -1.96
C LYS A 143 9.86 9.38 -0.47
N THR A 144 9.41 10.38 0.28
CA THR A 144 9.61 10.45 1.72
C THR A 144 8.66 9.48 2.40
N VAL A 145 9.18 8.56 3.21
CA VAL A 145 8.36 7.57 3.90
C VAL A 145 7.73 8.21 5.13
N ALA A 146 6.39 8.24 5.18
CA ALA A 146 5.60 8.88 6.23
C ALA A 146 5.99 8.40 7.63
N MET A 147 6.08 7.07 7.81
CA MET A 147 6.40 6.46 9.09
C MET A 147 7.84 6.72 9.54
N ALA A 148 8.80 6.84 8.60
CA ALA A 148 10.19 7.18 8.91
C ALA A 148 10.38 8.67 9.20
N ASN A 149 9.53 9.52 8.60
CA ASN A 149 9.54 10.97 8.78
C ASN A 149 8.57 11.43 9.90
N ASN A 150 8.18 10.55 10.81
CA ASN A 150 7.34 10.97 11.93
C ASN A 150 8.16 11.79 12.93
N PHE A 151 7.62 12.91 13.39
CA PHE A 151 8.22 13.79 14.37
C PHE A 151 7.16 14.32 15.33
N THR A 152 7.62 14.88 16.46
CA THR A 152 6.77 15.47 17.50
C THR A 152 7.26 16.87 17.80
N ILE A 153 6.32 17.82 17.91
CA ILE A 153 6.59 19.20 18.31
C ILE A 153 5.78 19.56 19.57
N THR A 154 6.27 20.54 20.32
CA THR A 154 5.56 21.15 21.45
C THR A 154 5.46 22.65 21.20
N ASP A 155 4.25 23.20 21.28
CA ASP A 155 4.04 24.64 21.11
C ASP A 155 4.30 25.44 22.39
N ALA A 156 4.24 26.78 22.28
CA ALA A 156 4.46 27.69 23.41
C ALA A 156 3.42 27.54 24.54
N SER A 157 2.28 26.90 24.28
CA SER A 157 1.24 26.61 25.27
C SER A 157 1.46 25.26 25.97
N GLY A 158 2.51 24.52 25.60
CA GLY A 158 2.82 23.20 26.15
C GLY A 158 2.02 22.06 25.52
N ILE A 159 1.30 22.29 24.42
CA ILE A 159 0.61 21.22 23.70
C ILE A 159 1.65 20.45 22.89
N THR A 160 1.68 19.12 23.02
CA THR A 160 2.54 18.23 22.24
C THR A 160 1.71 17.45 21.22
N ALA A 161 2.19 17.39 19.98
CA ALA A 161 1.52 16.66 18.90
C ALA A 161 2.53 16.01 17.94
N SER A 162 2.18 14.83 17.44
CA SER A 162 2.95 14.09 16.43
C SER A 162 2.38 14.31 15.04
N PHE A 163 3.23 14.11 14.02
CA PHE A 163 2.81 14.14 12.62
C PHE A 163 1.95 12.93 12.27
N VAL A 164 2.45 11.73 12.57
CA VAL A 164 1.69 10.47 12.52
C VAL A 164 1.30 10.04 13.93
N ASP A 165 0.03 9.72 14.14
CA ASP A 165 -0.51 9.32 15.43
C ASP A 165 -0.10 7.90 15.86
N LYS A 166 -0.45 7.56 17.10
CA LYS A 166 -0.20 6.24 17.70
C LYS A 166 -0.85 5.06 16.97
N CYS A 167 -1.78 5.32 16.05
CA CYS A 167 -2.47 4.34 15.23
C CYS A 167 -1.88 4.25 13.81
N SER A 168 -0.70 4.84 13.56
CA SER A 168 -0.01 4.84 12.26
C SER A 168 -0.76 5.61 11.17
N GLY A 169 -1.54 6.64 11.54
CA GLY A 169 -2.28 7.48 10.60
C GLY A 169 -2.26 8.97 10.95
N HIS A 170 -2.70 9.79 10.01
CA HIS A 170 -2.83 11.24 10.19
C HIS A 170 -3.85 11.82 9.20
N PRO A 171 -4.40 13.02 9.49
CA PRO A 171 -5.31 13.68 8.58
C PRO A 171 -4.58 14.64 7.63
N THR A 172 -5.03 14.69 6.37
CA THR A 172 -4.71 15.81 5.48
C THR A 172 -5.32 17.09 6.08
N PRO A 173 -4.54 18.12 6.46
CA PRO A 173 -5.01 19.21 7.32
C PRO A 173 -6.17 20.03 6.74
N ASP A 174 -6.12 20.36 5.45
CA ASP A 174 -7.12 21.25 4.82
C ASP A 174 -8.43 20.51 4.46
N VAL A 175 -8.34 19.20 4.22
CA VAL A 175 -9.47 18.35 3.80
C VAL A 175 -10.10 17.59 4.97
N GLY A 176 -9.30 17.29 6.00
CA GLY A 176 -9.68 16.44 7.12
C GLY A 176 -9.77 14.96 6.76
N ALA A 177 -9.15 14.53 5.65
CA ALA A 177 -9.14 13.13 5.23
C ALA A 177 -8.11 12.33 6.06
N TYR A 178 -8.58 11.58 7.06
CA TYR A 178 -7.73 10.70 7.86
C TYR A 178 -7.36 9.42 7.11
N HIS A 179 -6.09 9.05 7.13
CA HIS A 179 -5.56 7.88 6.43
C HIS A 179 -4.37 7.27 7.18
N TYR A 180 -4.14 5.97 6.97
CA TYR A 180 -2.98 5.26 7.52
C TYR A 180 -1.84 5.17 6.51
N HIS A 181 -0.60 5.17 7.00
CA HIS A 181 0.62 4.87 6.23
C HIS A 181 1.37 3.63 6.73
N GLY A 182 0.87 2.95 7.77
CA GLY A 182 1.51 1.79 8.36
C GLY A 182 0.50 0.84 8.99
N LEU A 183 0.99 -0.25 9.60
CA LEU A 183 0.14 -1.18 10.36
C LEU A 183 -0.57 -0.45 11.50
N PRO A 184 -1.92 -0.34 11.48
CA PRO A 184 -2.62 0.39 12.51
C PRO A 184 -2.99 -0.53 13.67
N ASN A 185 -2.22 -0.46 14.76
CA ASN A 185 -2.44 -1.25 15.99
C ASN A 185 -3.86 -1.07 16.57
N CYS A 186 -4.47 0.10 16.39
CA CYS A 186 -5.83 0.42 16.82
C CYS A 186 -6.90 -0.34 16.03
N VAL A 187 -6.55 -0.88 14.86
CA VAL A 187 -7.42 -1.74 14.04
C VAL A 187 -7.15 -3.21 14.33
N THR A 188 -5.88 -3.62 14.37
CA THR A 188 -5.54 -5.02 14.70
C THR A 188 -6.04 -5.40 16.09
N ALA A 189 -6.01 -4.50 17.08
CA ALA A 189 -6.52 -4.74 18.42
C ALA A 189 -8.01 -5.16 18.48
N LYS A 190 -8.78 -4.95 17.39
CA LYS A 190 -10.20 -5.34 17.32
C LYS A 190 -10.43 -6.77 16.84
N VAL A 191 -9.45 -7.34 16.14
CA VAL A 191 -9.62 -8.62 15.42
C VAL A 191 -8.51 -9.61 15.75
N ASP A 192 -7.30 -9.15 16.04
CA ASP A 192 -6.14 -9.95 16.35
C ASP A 192 -6.02 -10.18 17.86
N LYS A 193 -5.35 -11.28 18.22
CA LYS A 193 -4.95 -11.59 19.59
C LYS A 193 -3.44 -11.73 19.65
N ALA A 194 -2.85 -11.42 20.81
CA ALA A 194 -1.42 -11.55 21.02
C ALA A 194 -0.92 -12.97 20.65
N SER A 195 0.12 -13.04 19.82
CA SER A 195 0.73 -14.30 19.35
C SER A 195 -0.23 -15.26 18.64
N LYS A 196 -1.32 -14.74 18.07
CA LYS A 196 -2.25 -15.47 17.20
C LYS A 196 -2.17 -14.93 15.77
N PRO A 197 -2.72 -15.66 14.79
CA PRO A 197 -2.75 -15.21 13.42
C PRO A 197 -3.42 -13.86 13.27
N SER A 198 -2.96 -13.08 12.28
CA SER A 198 -3.67 -11.86 11.91
C SER A 198 -4.94 -12.21 11.17
N HIS A 199 -5.95 -11.38 11.40
CA HIS A 199 -7.24 -11.39 10.73
C HIS A 199 -7.33 -10.22 9.75
N ILE A 200 -8.38 -10.22 8.92
CA ILE A 200 -8.61 -9.16 7.94
C ILE A 200 -8.78 -7.82 8.66
N ILE A 201 -7.93 -6.85 8.30
CA ILE A 201 -8.01 -5.45 8.75
C ILE A 201 -8.43 -4.49 7.65
N GLY A 202 -8.55 -4.94 6.41
CA GLY A 202 -9.02 -4.13 5.29
C GLY A 202 -9.04 -4.88 3.97
N PHE A 203 -9.40 -4.17 2.91
CA PHE A 203 -9.32 -4.64 1.52
C PHE A 203 -8.68 -3.57 0.65
N ALA A 204 -7.75 -4.00 -0.20
CA ALA A 204 -7.13 -3.16 -1.23
C ALA A 204 -8.10 -2.91 -2.38
N LEU A 205 -7.87 -1.85 -3.17
CA LEU A 205 -8.73 -1.49 -4.30
C LEU A 205 -8.76 -2.54 -5.41
N ASP A 206 -7.74 -3.40 -5.48
CA ASP A 206 -7.67 -4.53 -6.41
C ASP A 206 -8.46 -5.77 -5.93
N GLY A 207 -9.10 -5.68 -4.76
CA GLY A 207 -9.98 -6.69 -4.18
C GLY A 207 -9.30 -7.71 -3.27
N PHE A 208 -7.98 -7.69 -3.15
CA PHE A 208 -7.27 -8.57 -2.21
C PHE A 208 -7.39 -8.08 -0.76
N PRO A 209 -7.49 -9.00 0.22
CA PRO A 209 -7.57 -8.64 1.63
C PRO A 209 -6.23 -8.10 2.15
N ILE A 210 -6.31 -7.31 3.22
CA ILE A 210 -5.18 -6.72 3.94
C ILE A 210 -5.18 -7.26 5.36
N TYR A 211 -4.02 -7.73 5.81
CA TYR A 211 -3.78 -8.35 7.12
C TYR A 211 -2.71 -7.61 7.91
N GLY A 212 -2.69 -7.86 9.22
CA GLY A 212 -1.55 -7.55 10.08
C GLY A 212 -0.36 -8.50 9.86
N ASP A 213 0.70 -8.30 10.62
CA ASP A 213 2.01 -8.91 10.39
C ASP A 213 2.22 -10.31 10.99
N ARG A 214 1.14 -11.07 11.23
CA ARG A 214 1.23 -12.40 11.86
C ARG A 214 0.75 -13.50 10.92
N ASP A 215 1.60 -14.52 10.72
CA ASP A 215 1.26 -15.70 9.93
C ASP A 215 0.21 -16.60 10.61
N ASN A 216 -0.19 -17.70 9.94
CA ASN A 216 -1.20 -18.62 10.45
C ASN A 216 -0.81 -19.39 11.74
N ASN A 217 0.44 -19.24 12.21
CA ASN A 217 0.92 -19.75 13.49
C ASN A 217 1.11 -18.63 14.54
N GLY A 218 0.82 -17.37 14.19
CA GLY A 218 1.03 -16.20 15.05
C GLY A 218 2.47 -15.69 15.07
N LYS A 219 3.35 -16.20 14.20
CA LYS A 219 4.73 -15.71 14.08
C LYS A 219 4.73 -14.40 13.30
N GLN A 220 5.55 -13.44 13.74
CA GLN A 220 5.71 -12.19 13.02
C GLN A 220 6.39 -12.42 11.67
N LEU A 221 5.76 -11.89 10.63
CA LEU A 221 6.31 -11.80 9.29
C LEU A 221 7.28 -10.63 9.20
N THR A 222 8.26 -10.75 8.30
CA THR A 222 9.19 -9.67 7.95
C THR A 222 9.15 -9.44 6.45
N ALA A 223 9.72 -8.33 5.99
CA ALA A 223 9.78 -8.00 4.56
C ALA A 223 10.43 -9.09 3.70
N ALA A 224 11.28 -9.94 4.28
CA ALA A 224 11.91 -11.08 3.58
C ALA A 224 10.92 -12.19 3.22
N ALA A 225 9.79 -12.29 3.93
CA ALA A 225 8.73 -13.25 3.63
C ALA A 225 7.73 -12.74 2.58
N LEU A 226 7.77 -11.45 2.25
CA LEU A 226 6.80 -10.78 1.39
C LEU A 226 7.41 -10.45 0.03
N ASP A 227 6.55 -10.38 -0.99
CA ASP A 227 6.92 -9.82 -2.29
C ASP A 227 7.19 -8.31 -2.23
N LYS A 228 7.54 -7.70 -3.37
CA LYS A 228 7.84 -6.26 -3.47
C LYS A 228 6.65 -5.33 -3.19
N CYS A 229 5.42 -5.84 -3.27
CA CYS A 229 4.18 -5.10 -3.03
C CYS A 229 3.63 -5.31 -1.62
N ASN A 230 4.41 -5.90 -0.70
CA ASN A 230 3.96 -6.29 0.64
C ASN A 230 2.92 -7.43 0.65
N GLY A 231 2.89 -8.26 -0.39
CA GLY A 231 1.98 -9.40 -0.43
C GLY A 231 2.65 -10.75 -0.22
N ILE A 232 1.82 -11.74 0.07
CA ILE A 232 2.18 -13.16 0.16
C ILE A 232 0.97 -14.01 -0.23
N ASN A 233 1.21 -15.22 -0.76
CA ASN A 233 0.16 -16.19 -1.03
C ASN A 233 0.31 -17.38 -0.07
N ASN A 234 -0.53 -17.43 0.97
CA ASN A 234 -0.57 -18.52 1.94
C ASN A 234 -1.98 -18.64 2.55
N ALA A 235 -2.18 -19.67 3.38
CA ALA A 235 -3.40 -19.86 4.15
C ALA A 235 -3.54 -18.82 5.27
N THR A 236 -4.75 -18.28 5.42
CA THR A 236 -5.15 -17.37 6.50
C THR A 236 -6.36 -17.94 7.26
N PRO A 237 -6.75 -17.37 8.41
CA PRO A 237 -7.95 -17.81 9.13
C PRO A 237 -9.23 -17.77 8.28
N GLU A 238 -9.40 -16.76 7.43
CA GLU A 238 -10.57 -16.60 6.55
C GLU A 238 -10.42 -17.36 5.22
N PHE A 239 -9.19 -17.67 4.81
CA PHE A 239 -8.88 -18.40 3.58
C PHE A 239 -7.97 -19.60 3.88
N PRO A 240 -8.50 -20.70 4.46
CA PRO A 240 -7.69 -21.85 4.87
C PRO A 240 -7.06 -22.62 3.70
N LYS A 241 -7.55 -22.42 2.47
CA LYS A 241 -6.95 -22.96 1.24
C LYS A 241 -5.91 -22.03 0.60
N GLY A 242 -5.69 -20.87 1.21
CA GLY A 242 -4.79 -19.84 0.72
C GLY A 242 -5.45 -18.81 -0.18
N ILE A 243 -4.91 -17.61 -0.11
CA ILE A 243 -5.17 -16.50 -1.03
C ILE A 243 -3.94 -15.59 -1.05
N TYR A 244 -3.71 -14.92 -2.18
CA TYR A 244 -2.83 -13.76 -2.19
C TYR A 244 -3.45 -12.64 -1.33
N HIS A 245 -2.65 -12.02 -0.48
CA HIS A 245 -3.10 -10.93 0.38
C HIS A 245 -1.94 -10.01 0.74
N TYR A 246 -2.26 -8.77 1.08
CA TYR A 246 -1.29 -7.81 1.55
C TYR A 246 -1.10 -7.89 3.05
N VAL A 247 0.11 -7.60 3.50
CA VAL A 247 0.52 -7.57 4.90
C VAL A 247 1.07 -6.20 5.21
N LEU A 248 0.48 -5.51 6.20
CA LEU A 248 1.07 -4.29 6.74
C LEU A 248 2.04 -4.68 7.85
N LEU A 249 3.32 -4.34 7.66
CA LEU A 249 4.37 -4.64 8.63
C LEU A 249 4.46 -3.55 9.69
N SER A 250 4.76 -3.94 10.94
CA SER A 250 5.14 -3.00 11.99
C SER A 250 6.56 -2.46 11.79
N THR A 251 6.80 -1.75 10.69
CA THR A 251 8.07 -1.06 10.36
C THR A 251 7.83 0.40 10.03
N ALA A 252 8.90 1.21 10.08
CA ALA A 252 8.87 2.61 9.69
C ALA A 252 9.42 2.85 8.26
N ASP A 253 9.99 1.83 7.60
CA ASP A 253 10.56 1.96 6.26
C ASP A 253 9.49 1.91 5.14
N ALA A 254 9.92 1.92 3.88
CA ALA A 254 9.04 1.90 2.71
C ALA A 254 8.16 0.63 2.59
N ARG A 255 8.36 -0.37 3.46
CA ARG A 255 7.53 -1.57 3.63
C ARG A 255 6.48 -1.41 4.73
N SER A 256 6.26 -0.21 5.27
CA SER A 256 5.20 0.09 6.23
C SER A 256 3.79 -0.08 5.63
N SER A 257 3.62 0.20 4.34
CA SER A 257 2.36 0.04 3.59
C SER A 257 2.57 -0.57 2.20
N ILE A 258 1.48 -0.72 1.44
CA ILE A 258 1.44 -1.32 0.11
C ILE A 258 1.88 -0.29 -0.93
N ALA A 259 2.93 -0.60 -1.70
CA ALA A 259 3.43 0.29 -2.75
C ALA A 259 2.89 -0.04 -4.16
N CYS A 260 2.39 -1.26 -4.37
CA CYS A 260 1.84 -1.70 -5.65
C CYS A 260 0.74 -2.75 -5.50
N PHE A 261 -0.09 -2.87 -6.53
CA PHE A 261 -1.12 -3.88 -6.64
C PHE A 261 -0.68 -5.03 -7.54
N HIS A 262 -0.88 -6.27 -7.10
CA HIS A 262 -0.84 -7.47 -7.93
C HIS A 262 -2.20 -7.81 -8.53
N GLY A 263 -3.31 -7.25 -8.05
CA GLY A 263 -4.61 -7.44 -8.67
C GLY A 263 -4.90 -6.45 -9.81
N VAL A 264 -5.89 -6.77 -10.63
CA VAL A 264 -6.45 -5.83 -11.60
C VAL A 264 -7.27 -4.77 -10.85
N VAL A 265 -6.86 -3.52 -10.97
CA VAL A 265 -7.47 -2.36 -10.31
C VAL A 265 -7.99 -1.36 -11.33
N ASP A 266 -9.17 -0.80 -11.06
CA ASP A 266 -9.73 0.30 -11.83
C ASP A 266 -9.11 1.63 -11.37
N ARG A 267 -8.17 2.13 -12.17
CA ARG A 267 -7.39 3.34 -11.86
C ARG A 267 -8.21 4.62 -11.92
N THR A 268 -9.40 4.60 -12.52
CA THR A 268 -10.30 5.78 -12.51
C THR A 268 -10.78 6.14 -11.11
N GLN A 269 -10.60 5.23 -10.15
CA GLN A 269 -10.92 5.43 -8.73
C GLN A 269 -9.75 6.00 -7.92
N PHE A 270 -8.56 6.10 -8.51
CA PHE A 270 -7.41 6.69 -7.84
C PHE A 270 -7.65 8.17 -7.66
N GLN A 271 -7.60 8.60 -6.40
CA GLN A 271 -7.76 10.00 -6.07
C GLN A 271 -6.39 10.67 -6.14
N ALA A 272 -6.32 11.77 -6.89
CA ALA A 272 -5.17 12.66 -6.81
C ALA A 272 -5.05 13.21 -5.39
N MET A 273 -3.82 13.48 -4.95
CA MET A 273 -3.60 14.15 -3.67
C MET A 273 -4.30 15.51 -3.69
N PRO A 274 -5.08 15.89 -2.66
CA PRO A 274 -5.59 17.24 -2.54
C PRO A 274 -4.43 18.25 -2.56
N PRO A 275 -4.59 19.44 -3.16
CA PRO A 275 -3.54 20.47 -3.15
C PRO A 275 -3.10 20.75 -1.71
N MET A 276 -1.84 20.48 -1.38
CA MET A 276 -1.25 20.81 -0.09
C MET A 276 -0.79 22.27 -0.13
N GLY A 277 -1.35 23.13 0.72
CA GLY A 277 -0.96 24.52 0.84
C GLY A 277 -2.05 25.48 0.39
N GLY A 278 -2.78 26.02 1.38
CA GLY A 278 -3.79 27.05 1.18
C GLY A 278 -3.25 28.28 0.44
N GLY A 279 -3.76 28.47 -0.78
CA GLY A 279 -3.63 29.69 -1.55
C GLY A 279 -4.33 29.54 -2.91
N PRO A 280 -5.24 30.45 -3.32
CA PRO A 280 -5.86 30.41 -4.65
C PRO A 280 -4.88 30.56 -5.82
N ASN A 281 -3.59 30.73 -5.54
CA ASN A 281 -2.51 31.03 -6.50
C ASN A 281 -1.20 30.29 -6.17
N GLY A 282 -1.26 29.12 -5.54
CA GLY A 282 -0.07 28.29 -5.23
C GLY A 282 0.66 27.68 -6.43
N GLY A 283 0.27 28.02 -7.66
CA GLY A 283 1.02 27.72 -8.88
C GLY A 283 2.19 28.69 -9.05
N GLY A 284 3.24 28.52 -8.24
CA GLY A 284 4.53 29.16 -8.51
C GLY A 284 5.12 28.60 -9.81
N PRO A 285 5.77 29.40 -10.69
CA PRO A 285 6.21 28.97 -12.03
C PRO A 285 7.27 27.85 -12.07
N ASN A 286 7.72 27.33 -10.92
CA ASN A 286 8.80 26.35 -10.80
C ASN A 286 8.49 25.21 -9.81
N GLY A 287 7.24 25.04 -9.39
CA GLY A 287 6.81 23.83 -8.67
C GLY A 287 6.35 22.79 -9.69
N GLY A 288 7.16 21.77 -9.96
CA GLY A 288 6.84 20.66 -10.87
C GLY A 288 5.66 19.84 -10.37
N GLY A 289 4.46 20.41 -10.46
CA GLY A 289 3.21 19.69 -10.31
C GLY A 289 3.19 18.55 -11.31
N MET A 290 2.73 17.39 -10.85
CA MET A 290 2.57 16.22 -11.70
C MET A 290 1.80 16.64 -12.96
N PRO A 291 2.36 16.43 -14.17
CA PRO A 291 1.65 16.78 -15.39
C PRO A 291 0.27 16.14 -15.41
N ASP A 292 -0.73 16.86 -15.90
CA ASP A 292 -2.09 16.32 -16.04
C ASP A 292 -2.07 15.16 -17.05
N ILE A 293 -1.90 13.95 -16.53
CA ILE A 293 -1.78 12.69 -17.27
C ILE A 293 -3.05 12.44 -18.09
N ALA A 294 -4.22 12.77 -17.55
CA ALA A 294 -5.50 12.59 -18.23
C ALA A 294 -5.59 13.50 -19.46
N SER A 295 -5.28 14.79 -19.30
CA SER A 295 -5.24 15.73 -20.42
C SER A 295 -4.17 15.37 -21.45
N ALA A 296 -2.99 14.95 -21.00
CA ALA A 296 -1.90 14.55 -21.89
C ALA A 296 -2.24 13.29 -22.69
N ALA A 297 -2.79 12.26 -22.05
CA ALA A 297 -3.23 11.03 -22.71
C ALA A 297 -4.31 11.33 -23.76
N LYS A 298 -5.28 12.17 -23.41
CA LYS A 298 -6.33 12.62 -24.34
C LYS A 298 -5.76 13.35 -25.56
N LYS A 299 -4.81 14.28 -25.37
CA LYS A 299 -4.12 14.99 -26.49
C LYS A 299 -3.35 14.03 -27.39
N LEU A 300 -2.75 12.99 -26.81
CA LEU A 300 -1.96 11.99 -27.52
C LEU A 300 -2.81 10.88 -28.17
N GLY A 301 -4.12 10.85 -27.93
CA GLY A 301 -5.00 9.81 -28.44
C GLY A 301 -4.73 8.43 -27.85
N ILE A 302 -4.14 8.38 -26.65
CA ILE A 302 -3.83 7.15 -25.92
C ILE A 302 -4.60 7.13 -24.59
N THR A 303 -4.65 5.96 -23.97
CA THR A 303 -5.17 5.83 -22.60
C THR A 303 -4.16 6.36 -21.59
N GLU A 304 -4.63 6.80 -20.42
CA GLU A 304 -3.77 7.18 -19.29
C GLU A 304 -2.83 6.04 -18.90
N ASP A 305 -3.31 4.80 -18.95
CA ASP A 305 -2.51 3.61 -18.67
C ASP A 305 -1.38 3.39 -19.67
N GLN A 306 -1.61 3.65 -20.95
CA GLN A 306 -0.55 3.61 -21.96
C GLN A 306 0.50 4.69 -21.70
N LEU A 307 0.07 5.89 -21.34
CA LEU A 307 0.97 7.01 -21.02
C LEU A 307 1.80 6.72 -19.76
N LEU A 308 1.18 6.23 -18.69
CA LEU A 308 1.85 5.85 -17.45
C LEU A 308 2.77 4.63 -17.63
N ALA A 309 2.35 3.65 -18.44
CA ALA A 309 3.20 2.52 -18.82
C ALA A 309 4.45 2.98 -19.59
N ALA A 310 4.31 3.97 -20.47
CA ALA A 310 5.45 4.55 -21.17
C ALA A 310 6.44 5.23 -20.22
N PHE A 311 5.94 5.87 -19.16
CA PHE A 311 6.76 6.40 -18.07
C PHE A 311 7.38 5.33 -17.17
N ALA A 312 7.14 4.05 -17.45
CA ALA A 312 7.49 2.93 -16.57
C ALA A 312 6.98 3.16 -15.13
N TYR A 313 5.90 3.93 -14.97
CA TYR A 313 5.35 4.34 -13.69
C TYR A 313 6.37 5.04 -12.76
N LYS A 314 7.40 5.67 -13.33
CA LYS A 314 8.41 6.45 -12.59
C LYS A 314 8.12 7.94 -12.70
N MET A 315 8.28 8.66 -11.59
CA MET A 315 8.26 10.12 -11.54
C MET A 315 9.53 10.62 -10.82
N PRO A 316 10.36 11.48 -11.45
CA PRO A 316 10.21 12.01 -12.81
C PRO A 316 10.38 10.91 -13.87
N PRO A 317 9.61 10.96 -14.97
CA PRO A 317 9.71 9.96 -16.02
C PRO A 317 10.93 10.22 -16.91
N ASP A 318 11.47 9.16 -17.50
CA ASP A 318 12.39 9.28 -18.62
C ASP A 318 11.58 9.62 -19.88
N PHE A 319 11.49 10.91 -20.22
CA PHE A 319 10.71 11.38 -21.35
C PHE A 319 11.19 10.83 -22.69
N ALA A 320 12.51 10.63 -22.85
CA ALA A 320 13.08 10.08 -24.07
C ALA A 320 12.65 8.63 -24.26
N LEU A 321 12.76 7.82 -23.20
CA LEU A 321 12.34 6.42 -23.22
C LEU A 321 10.81 6.29 -23.38
N ALA A 322 10.04 7.11 -22.69
CA ALA A 322 8.59 7.09 -22.77
C ALA A 322 8.07 7.48 -24.17
N ALA A 323 8.65 8.52 -24.78
CA ALA A 323 8.29 8.92 -26.12
C ALA A 323 8.60 7.82 -27.13
N LYS A 324 9.78 7.18 -27.01
CA LYS A 324 10.15 6.02 -27.83
C LYS A 324 9.15 4.86 -27.69
N ASN A 325 8.73 4.55 -26.47
CA ASN A 325 7.76 3.47 -26.20
C ASN A 325 6.37 3.76 -26.79
N LEU A 326 5.99 5.03 -26.90
CA LEU A 326 4.71 5.47 -27.47
C LEU A 326 4.77 5.69 -28.99
N GLY A 327 5.94 5.56 -29.62
CA GLY A 327 6.12 5.93 -31.03
C GLY A 327 5.95 7.43 -31.29
N LEU A 328 6.24 8.26 -30.28
CA LEU A 328 6.14 9.72 -30.33
C LEU A 328 7.54 10.36 -30.30
N THR A 329 7.63 11.63 -30.67
CA THR A 329 8.82 12.43 -30.37
C THR A 329 8.79 12.89 -28.91
N GLU A 330 9.96 13.05 -28.30
CA GLU A 330 10.06 13.57 -26.92
C GLU A 330 9.41 14.96 -26.79
N SER A 331 9.55 15.80 -27.81
CA SER A 331 8.90 17.12 -27.88
C SER A 331 7.37 17.02 -27.88
N ALA A 332 6.78 16.10 -28.65
CA ALA A 332 5.34 15.91 -28.68
C ALA A 332 4.79 15.42 -27.32
N LEU A 333 5.52 14.50 -26.67
CA LEU A 333 5.18 14.03 -25.34
C LEU A 333 5.25 15.15 -24.30
N ARG A 334 6.33 15.93 -24.29
CA ARG A 334 6.50 17.10 -23.39
C ARG A 334 5.44 18.17 -23.62
N ALA A 335 5.11 18.47 -24.87
CA ALA A 335 4.05 19.41 -25.23
C ALA A 335 2.67 18.95 -24.77
N ALA A 336 2.36 17.65 -24.90
CA ALA A 336 1.10 17.09 -24.40
C ALA A 336 0.96 17.25 -22.88
N LEU A 337 2.06 17.04 -22.16
CA LEU A 337 2.19 17.16 -20.71
C LEU A 337 2.26 18.62 -20.21
N GLY A 338 2.40 19.60 -21.10
CA GLY A 338 2.57 21.00 -20.71
C GLY A 338 3.90 21.30 -20.02
N VAL A 339 4.91 20.45 -20.23
CA VAL A 339 6.26 20.64 -19.68
C VAL A 339 7.13 21.27 -20.76
N THR A 340 7.53 22.52 -20.58
CA THR A 340 8.54 23.16 -21.43
C THR A 340 9.92 22.67 -20.99
N GLY A 341 10.75 22.25 -21.97
CA GLY A 341 12.12 21.79 -21.73
C GLY A 341 13.03 22.88 -21.21
#